data_AF-A0A7J7D0J0-F1
#
_entry.id   AF-A0A7J7D0J0-F1
#
_cell.length_a   1.000
_cell.length_b   1.000
_cell.length_c   1.000
_cell.angle_alpha   90.00
_cell.angle_beta   90.00
_cell.angle_gamma   90.00
#
_symmetry.space_group_name_H-M   'P 1'
#
loop_
_entity.id
_entity.type
_entity.pdbx_description
1 polymer ?
#
loop_
_entity_poly.entity_id
_entity_poly.type
_entity_poly.pdbx_seq_one_letter_code
_entity_poly.pdbx_strand_id
1 'polypeptide(L)'
;MDLPQELDDYMKESIEHALGLPVSAQTLQLKLQASEEAQRRLREQYIRLASKLNEKDEIIDRARAESSMNAQALKKFVDENQKLAAECANLLNQCKRWERECSLYDRDREALMDFGNEADERAKESEVRVQEMEEKLGRLVEELQLYKHGYEKRGLVDSAAETMDIEETLLESVLSTFINKKEVASGHAFLEGNSEHGPCQTLLKMWNRLRPSTQKVISLVAEFKTLEKDKEHLRINLSRAEEEAKLLFEENNILDEENKRLLRHHHREQNVHGSGGKRSCSASAKTNKRKSSPKMSSPVEKKIDFDDMDSIRYPLSPLRCNSPESRMHKK
;
A
#
# COMPACT_ATOMS: atom_id res chain seq x y z
N MET A 1 -22.60 99.33 -58.50
CA MET A 1 -22.09 98.10 -59.13
C MET A 1 -23.31 97.45 -59.71
N ASP A 2 -23.58 97.78 -60.96
CA ASP A 2 -24.85 97.41 -61.60
C ASP A 2 -24.79 95.92 -61.92
N LEU A 3 -25.85 95.21 -61.53
CA LEU A 3 -25.98 93.80 -61.84
C LEU A 3 -26.11 93.63 -63.36
N PRO A 4 -25.60 92.53 -63.94
CA PRO A 4 -25.82 92.24 -65.35
C PRO A 4 -27.32 92.29 -65.67
N GLN A 5 -27.69 92.94 -66.76
CA GLN A 5 -29.09 93.17 -67.15
C GLN A 5 -29.92 91.87 -67.15
N GLU A 6 -29.32 90.77 -67.61
CA GLU A 6 -29.92 89.44 -67.63
C GLU A 6 -30.27 88.90 -66.24
N LEU A 7 -29.47 89.26 -65.22
CA LEU A 7 -29.70 88.86 -63.84
C LEU A 7 -30.79 89.72 -63.19
N ASP A 8 -30.83 91.02 -63.52
CA ASP A 8 -31.84 91.96 -63.03
C ASP A 8 -33.23 91.64 -63.61
N ASP A 9 -33.30 91.33 -64.90
CA ASP A 9 -34.53 90.89 -65.58
C ASP A 9 -35.01 89.54 -65.02
N TYR A 10 -34.10 88.58 -64.78
CA TYR A 10 -34.43 87.30 -64.14
C TYR A 10 -34.95 87.47 -62.70
N MET A 11 -34.36 88.40 -61.93
CA MET A 11 -34.79 88.70 -60.57
C MET A 11 -36.17 89.36 -60.56
N LYS A 12 -36.40 90.35 -61.42
CA LYS A 12 -37.68 91.03 -61.58
C LYS A 12 -38.80 90.06 -61.98
N GLU A 13 -38.57 89.24 -63.00
CA GLU A 13 -39.55 88.22 -63.44
C GLU A 13 -39.76 87.11 -62.39
N SER A 14 -38.77 86.83 -61.54
CA SER A 14 -38.93 85.91 -60.41
C SER A 14 -39.80 86.49 -59.29
N ILE A 15 -39.73 87.79 -59.05
CA ILE A 15 -40.60 88.50 -58.11
C ILE A 15 -42.02 88.58 -58.67
N GLU A 16 -42.17 88.92 -59.95
CA GLU A 16 -43.46 88.95 -60.65
C GLU A 16 -44.15 87.57 -60.62
N HIS A 17 -43.41 86.48 -60.84
CA HIS A 17 -43.92 85.10 -60.67
C HIS A 17 -44.44 84.83 -59.26
N ALA A 18 -43.71 85.24 -58.22
CA ALA A 18 -44.10 85.03 -56.83
C ALA A 18 -45.35 85.82 -56.44
N LEU A 19 -45.63 86.93 -57.14
CA LEU A 19 -46.83 87.75 -57.01
C LEU A 19 -48.00 87.28 -57.89
N GLY A 20 -47.83 86.18 -58.65
CA GLY A 20 -48.87 85.60 -59.50
C GLY A 20 -49.02 86.28 -60.88
N LEU A 21 -48.06 87.11 -61.28
CA LEU A 21 -48.06 87.78 -62.58
C LEU A 21 -47.46 86.86 -63.68
N PRO A 22 -47.90 87.02 -64.95
CA PRO A 22 -47.43 86.21 -66.06
C PRO A 22 -45.93 86.45 -66.33
N VAL A 23 -45.18 85.37 -66.40
CA VAL A 23 -43.72 85.37 -66.61
C VAL A 23 -43.41 85.09 -68.08
N SER A 24 -42.28 85.59 -68.57
CA SER A 24 -41.81 85.25 -69.92
C SER A 24 -41.56 83.73 -70.06
N ALA A 25 -41.84 83.21 -71.26
CA ALA A 25 -41.57 81.80 -71.58
C ALA A 25 -40.07 81.45 -71.44
N GLN A 26 -39.20 82.43 -71.69
CA GLN A 26 -37.74 82.26 -71.64
C GLN A 26 -37.25 82.05 -70.21
N THR A 27 -37.75 82.82 -69.23
CA THR A 27 -37.42 82.64 -67.81
C THR A 27 -37.95 81.32 -67.25
N LEU A 28 -39.14 80.89 -67.65
CA LEU A 28 -39.67 79.57 -67.28
C LEU A 28 -38.81 78.43 -67.83
N GLN A 29 -38.34 78.54 -69.08
CA GLN A 29 -37.48 77.56 -69.71
C GLN A 29 -36.10 77.49 -69.04
N LEU A 30 -35.52 78.63 -68.68
CA LEU A 30 -34.26 78.69 -67.92
C LEU A 30 -34.39 78.06 -66.53
N LYS A 31 -35.48 78.35 -65.80
CA LYS A 31 -35.77 77.72 -64.50
C LYS A 31 -35.97 76.22 -64.61
N LEU A 32 -36.65 75.76 -65.66
CA LEU A 32 -36.83 74.34 -65.94
C LEU A 32 -35.46 73.66 -66.17
N GLN A 33 -34.62 74.21 -67.06
CA GLN A 33 -33.28 73.68 -67.32
C GLN A 33 -32.39 73.67 -66.07
N ALA A 34 -32.40 74.74 -65.28
CA ALA A 34 -31.65 74.82 -64.03
C ALA A 34 -32.12 73.78 -63.00
N SER A 35 -33.44 73.58 -62.90
CA SER A 35 -34.04 72.55 -62.05
C SER A 35 -33.67 71.14 -62.50
N GLU A 36 -33.76 70.84 -63.80
CA GLU A 36 -33.37 69.55 -64.38
C GLU A 36 -31.88 69.26 -64.21
N GLU A 37 -31.02 70.26 -64.35
CA GLU A 37 -29.59 70.16 -64.09
C GLU A 37 -29.30 69.90 -62.60
N ALA A 38 -29.95 70.64 -61.69
CA ALA A 38 -29.84 70.43 -60.25
C ALA A 38 -30.31 69.01 -59.87
N GLN A 39 -31.41 68.54 -60.46
CA GLN A 39 -31.93 67.19 -60.24
C GLN A 39 -30.96 66.12 -60.78
N ARG A 40 -30.36 66.33 -61.96
CA ARG A 40 -29.31 65.43 -62.50
C ARG A 40 -28.12 65.35 -61.55
N ARG A 41 -27.59 66.49 -61.09
CA ARG A 41 -26.47 66.55 -60.14
C ARG A 41 -26.80 65.86 -58.81
N LEU A 42 -28.00 66.07 -58.28
CA LEU A 42 -28.45 65.41 -57.04
C LEU A 42 -28.54 63.89 -57.22
N ARG A 43 -29.10 63.42 -58.34
CA ARG A 43 -29.16 61.98 -58.66
C ARG A 43 -27.76 61.36 -58.77
N GLU A 44 -26.82 62.04 -59.42
CA GLU A 44 -25.44 61.58 -59.51
C GLU A 44 -24.77 61.50 -58.14
N GLN A 45 -24.96 62.52 -57.29
CA GLN A 45 -24.45 62.51 -55.91
C GLN A 45 -25.06 61.38 -55.09
N TYR A 46 -26.37 61.15 -55.21
CA TYR A 46 -27.05 60.05 -54.54
C TYR A 46 -26.47 58.70 -54.96
N ILE A 47 -26.30 58.45 -56.27
CA ILE A 47 -25.72 57.20 -56.78
C ILE A 47 -24.29 57.00 -56.27
N ARG A 48 -23.46 58.06 -56.30
CA ARG A 48 -22.09 58.01 -55.77
C ARG A 48 -22.07 57.69 -54.27
N LEU A 49 -22.97 58.30 -53.49
CA LEU A 49 -23.04 58.07 -52.05
C LEU A 49 -23.55 56.66 -51.73
N ALA A 50 -24.56 56.18 -52.45
CA ALA A 50 -25.08 54.83 -52.31
C ALA A 50 -24.01 53.76 -52.63
N SER A 51 -23.23 53.97 -53.71
CA SER A 51 -22.10 53.09 -54.04
C SER A 51 -21.04 53.07 -52.93
N LYS A 52 -20.69 54.23 -52.37
CA LYS A 52 -19.74 54.31 -51.24
C LYS A 52 -20.28 53.64 -49.98
N LEU A 53 -21.58 53.76 -49.70
CA LEU A 53 -22.18 53.12 -48.54
C LEU A 53 -22.10 51.60 -48.67
N ASN A 54 -22.47 51.05 -49.82
CA ASN A 54 -22.37 49.61 -50.09
C ASN A 54 -20.92 49.10 -49.96
N GLU A 55 -19.93 49.83 -50.49
CA GLU A 55 -18.51 49.46 -50.35
C GLU A 55 -18.09 49.42 -48.87
N LYS A 56 -18.57 50.36 -48.05
CA LYS A 56 -18.29 50.40 -46.61
C LYS A 56 -18.96 49.24 -45.88
N ASP A 57 -20.20 48.91 -46.23
CA ASP A 57 -20.91 47.76 -45.65
C ASP A 57 -20.19 46.45 -45.97
N GLU A 58 -19.70 46.27 -47.22
CA GLU A 58 -18.89 45.09 -47.60
C GLU A 58 -17.58 44.99 -46.80
N ILE A 59 -16.92 46.11 -46.52
CA ILE A 59 -15.71 46.14 -45.68
C ILE A 59 -16.05 45.75 -44.24
N ILE A 60 -17.15 46.26 -43.69
CA ILE A 60 -17.61 45.94 -42.33
C ILE A 60 -17.93 44.45 -42.22
N ASP A 61 -18.62 43.87 -43.20
CA ASP A 61 -18.98 42.45 -43.19
C ASP A 61 -17.74 41.55 -43.29
N ARG A 62 -16.76 41.93 -44.13
CA ARG A 62 -15.46 41.23 -44.17
C ARG A 62 -14.72 41.30 -42.83
N ALA A 63 -14.65 42.48 -42.23
CA ALA A 63 -14.00 42.67 -40.93
C ALA A 63 -14.70 41.88 -39.81
N ARG A 64 -16.04 41.81 -39.83
CA ARG A 64 -16.82 40.99 -38.89
C ARG A 64 -16.54 39.50 -39.07
N ALA A 65 -16.51 39.01 -40.31
CA ALA A 65 -16.21 37.60 -40.60
C ALA A 65 -14.79 37.23 -40.14
N GLU A 66 -13.80 38.07 -40.43
CA GLU A 66 -12.41 37.89 -40.01
C GLU A 66 -12.29 37.91 -38.47
N SER A 67 -12.90 38.90 -37.81
CA SER A 67 -12.90 38.97 -36.35
C SER A 67 -13.55 37.74 -35.70
N SER A 68 -14.64 37.23 -36.29
CA SER A 68 -15.33 36.02 -35.80
C SER A 68 -14.44 34.78 -35.92
N MET A 69 -13.77 34.59 -37.07
CA MET A 69 -12.82 33.50 -37.26
C MET A 69 -11.64 33.59 -36.29
N ASN A 70 -11.08 34.79 -36.11
CA ASN A 70 -9.96 35.01 -35.18
C ASN A 70 -10.37 34.73 -33.74
N ALA A 71 -11.56 35.15 -33.32
CA ALA A 71 -12.09 34.85 -31.98
C ALA A 71 -12.25 33.33 -31.75
N GLN A 72 -12.73 32.59 -32.76
CA GLN A 72 -12.84 31.13 -32.67
C GLN A 72 -11.47 30.44 -32.60
N ALA A 73 -10.49 30.92 -33.38
CA ALA A 73 -9.13 30.40 -33.35
C ALA A 73 -8.47 30.64 -31.97
N LEU A 74 -8.60 31.86 -31.43
CA LEU A 74 -8.11 32.18 -30.09
C LEU A 74 -8.77 31.33 -29.01
N LYS A 75 -10.09 31.11 -29.10
CA LYS A 75 -10.79 30.24 -28.16
C LYS A 75 -10.23 28.82 -28.16
N LYS A 76 -10.04 28.22 -29.34
CA LYS A 76 -9.44 26.88 -29.47
C LYS A 76 -8.04 26.82 -28.88
N PHE A 77 -7.22 27.84 -29.14
CA PHE A 77 -5.87 27.92 -28.60
C PHE A 77 -5.87 28.00 -27.06
N VAL A 78 -6.77 28.78 -26.48
CA VAL A 78 -6.93 28.87 -25.02
C VAL A 78 -7.36 27.51 -24.44
N ASP A 79 -8.33 26.83 -25.05
CA ASP A 79 -8.81 25.53 -24.60
C ASP A 79 -7.68 24.46 -24.66
N GLU A 80 -6.89 24.45 -25.74
CA GLU A 80 -5.73 23.56 -25.88
C GLU A 80 -4.62 23.87 -24.86
N ASN A 81 -4.34 25.16 -24.63
CA ASN A 81 -3.33 25.57 -23.64
C ASN A 81 -3.76 25.20 -22.21
N GLN A 82 -5.05 25.35 -21.88
CA GLN A 82 -5.60 24.88 -20.60
C GLN A 82 -5.48 23.37 -20.44
N LYS A 83 -5.76 22.61 -21.50
CA LYS A 83 -5.60 21.15 -21.51
C LYS A 83 -4.14 20.75 -21.29
N LEU A 84 -3.21 21.37 -22.01
CA LEU A 84 -1.77 21.14 -21.84
C LEU A 84 -1.30 21.48 -20.42
N ALA A 85 -1.78 22.58 -19.84
CA ALA A 85 -1.46 22.95 -18.47
C ALA A 85 -1.93 21.89 -17.46
N ALA A 86 -3.13 21.32 -17.66
CA ALA A 86 -3.65 20.23 -16.84
C ALA A 86 -2.80 18.95 -16.99
N GLU A 87 -2.40 18.60 -18.22
CA GLU A 87 -1.52 17.46 -18.48
C GLU A 87 -0.13 17.66 -17.83
N CYS A 88 0.45 18.86 -17.91
CA CYS A 88 1.70 19.20 -17.22
C CYS A 88 1.57 19.06 -15.69
N ALA A 89 0.46 19.54 -15.11
CA ALA A 89 0.20 19.39 -13.68
C ALA A 89 0.09 17.92 -13.26
N ASN A 90 -0.59 17.09 -14.07
CA ASN A 90 -0.71 15.66 -13.83
C ASN A 90 0.65 14.95 -13.92
N LEU A 91 1.45 15.24 -14.94
CA LEU A 91 2.80 14.68 -15.08
C LEU A 91 3.70 15.09 -13.91
N LEU A 92 3.64 16.36 -13.47
CA LEU A 92 4.38 16.81 -12.29
C LEU A 92 3.96 16.07 -11.01
N ASN A 93 2.67 15.80 -10.83
CA ASN A 93 2.19 15.01 -9.70
C ASN A 93 2.69 13.57 -9.75
N GLN A 94 2.74 12.96 -10.94
CA GLN A 94 3.33 11.64 -11.14
C GLN A 94 4.83 11.65 -10.84
N CYS A 95 5.60 12.63 -11.34
CA CYS A 95 7.02 12.76 -11.02
C CYS A 95 7.26 12.83 -9.51
N LYS A 96 6.52 13.68 -8.79
CA LYS A 96 6.60 13.78 -7.32
C LYS A 96 6.28 12.45 -6.62
N ARG A 97 5.36 11.66 -7.16
CA ARG A 97 5.03 10.33 -6.63
C ARG A 97 6.20 9.38 -6.81
N TRP A 98 6.80 9.34 -8.00
CA TRP A 98 7.97 8.51 -8.28
C TRP A 98 9.19 8.92 -7.47
N GLU A 99 9.43 10.21 -7.26
CA GLU A 99 10.51 10.70 -6.39
C GLU A 99 10.37 10.17 -4.96
N ARG A 100 9.14 10.17 -4.41
CA ARG A 100 8.88 9.60 -3.08
C ARG A 100 9.13 8.10 -3.06
N GLU A 101 8.68 7.38 -4.09
CA GLU A 101 8.88 5.94 -4.21
C GLU A 101 10.37 5.58 -4.32
N CYS A 102 11.15 6.29 -5.15
CA CYS A 102 12.60 6.13 -5.22
C CYS A 102 13.26 6.37 -3.85
N SER A 103 12.86 7.42 -3.13
CA SER A 103 13.37 7.68 -1.78
C SER A 103 13.03 6.54 -0.80
N LEU A 104 11.87 5.89 -0.93
CA LEU A 104 11.53 4.73 -0.13
C LEU A 104 12.42 3.52 -0.48
N TYR A 105 12.67 3.26 -1.76
CA TYR A 105 13.59 2.19 -2.18
C TYR A 105 15.01 2.40 -1.67
N ASP A 106 15.51 3.64 -1.69
CA ASP A 106 16.85 3.93 -1.16
C ASP A 106 16.91 3.67 0.35
N ARG A 107 15.90 4.09 1.11
CA ARG A 107 15.80 3.81 2.56
C ARG A 107 15.70 2.32 2.85
N ASP A 108 14.87 1.59 2.10
CA ASP A 108 14.71 0.14 2.27
C ASP A 108 16.05 -0.58 1.97
N ARG A 109 16.78 -0.13 0.94
CA ARG A 109 18.11 -0.67 0.61
C ARG A 109 19.11 -0.44 1.74
N GLU A 110 19.15 0.76 2.31
CA GLU A 110 20.01 1.09 3.44
C GLU A 110 19.66 0.24 4.67
N ALA A 111 18.37 0.13 5.02
CA ALA A 111 17.92 -0.68 6.14
C ALA A 111 18.29 -2.16 5.99
N LEU A 112 18.21 -2.71 4.78
CA LEU A 112 18.62 -4.08 4.50
C LEU A 112 20.15 -4.27 4.59
N MET A 113 20.93 -3.27 4.20
CA MET A 113 22.38 -3.29 4.34
C MET A 113 22.79 -3.28 5.81
N ASP A 114 22.18 -2.42 6.62
CA ASP A 114 22.42 -2.34 8.07
C ASP A 114 22.05 -3.65 8.77
N PHE A 115 20.91 -4.23 8.40
CA PHE A 115 20.49 -5.55 8.91
C PHE A 115 21.51 -6.65 8.55
N GLY A 116 22.03 -6.64 7.32
CA GLY A 116 23.07 -7.58 6.90
C GLY A 116 24.33 -7.44 7.75
N ASN A 117 24.79 -6.21 7.98
CA ASN A 117 25.95 -5.93 8.83
C ASN A 117 25.73 -6.43 10.27
N GLU A 118 24.57 -6.16 10.87
CA GLU A 118 24.24 -6.62 12.23
C GLU A 118 24.17 -8.15 12.31
N ALA A 119 23.61 -8.80 11.29
CA ALA A 119 23.56 -10.26 11.22
C ALA A 119 24.96 -10.89 11.12
N ASP A 120 25.85 -10.31 10.30
CA ASP A 120 27.24 -10.74 10.17
C ASP A 120 28.03 -10.54 11.46
N GLU A 121 27.84 -9.41 12.16
CA GLU A 121 28.44 -9.17 13.47
C GLU A 121 27.98 -10.21 14.49
N ARG A 122 26.67 -10.49 14.56
CA ARG A 122 26.11 -11.51 15.46
C ARG A 122 26.64 -12.91 15.14
N ALA A 123 26.79 -13.24 13.86
CA ALA A 123 27.38 -14.51 13.43
C ALA A 123 28.83 -14.63 13.91
N LYS A 124 29.65 -13.60 13.68
CA LYS A 124 31.04 -13.55 14.15
C LYS A 124 31.15 -13.69 15.67
N GLU A 125 30.30 -13.00 16.43
CA GLU A 125 30.29 -13.16 17.90
C GLU A 125 29.94 -14.60 18.32
N SER A 126 28.99 -15.24 17.62
CA SER A 126 28.63 -16.62 17.90
C SER A 126 29.78 -17.58 17.57
N GLU A 127 30.49 -17.38 16.46
CA GLU A 127 31.65 -18.17 16.07
C GLU A 127 32.78 -18.05 17.12
N VAL A 128 33.08 -16.83 17.56
CA VAL A 128 34.08 -16.59 18.62
C VAL A 128 33.69 -17.31 19.91
N ARG A 129 32.42 -17.21 20.35
CA ARG A 129 31.93 -17.92 21.55
C ARG A 129 32.06 -19.44 21.41
N VAL A 130 31.78 -20.00 20.24
CA VAL A 130 31.93 -21.44 19.99
C VAL A 130 33.41 -21.84 20.06
N GLN A 131 34.30 -21.10 19.39
CA GLN A 131 35.74 -21.36 19.44
C GLN A 131 36.28 -21.34 20.88
N GLU A 132 35.89 -20.34 21.68
CA GLU A 132 36.27 -20.28 23.10
C GLU A 132 35.78 -21.49 23.91
N MET A 133 34.58 -22.00 23.61
CA MET A 133 34.01 -23.17 24.28
C MET A 133 34.67 -24.47 23.80
N GLU A 134 34.99 -24.58 22.52
CA GLU A 134 35.75 -25.70 21.95
C GLU A 134 37.15 -25.78 22.57
N GLU A 135 37.84 -24.66 22.74
CA GLU A 135 39.14 -24.60 23.43
C GLU A 135 39.03 -25.03 24.89
N LYS A 136 38.00 -24.57 25.62
CA LYS A 136 37.75 -24.99 27.01
C LYS A 136 37.46 -26.48 27.11
N LEU A 137 36.66 -27.01 26.20
CA LEU A 137 36.32 -28.43 26.13
C LEU A 137 37.56 -29.28 25.80
N GLY A 138 38.41 -28.83 24.88
CA GLY A 138 39.70 -29.46 24.59
C GLY A 138 40.57 -29.61 25.83
N ARG A 139 40.73 -28.52 26.61
CA ARG A 139 41.48 -28.55 27.88
C ARG A 139 40.88 -29.53 28.90
N LEU A 140 39.56 -29.52 29.09
CA LEU A 140 38.87 -30.44 30.01
C LEU A 140 39.01 -31.92 29.59
N VAL A 141 38.96 -32.19 28.29
CA VAL A 141 39.15 -33.53 27.75
C VAL A 141 40.56 -34.03 28.01
N GLU A 142 41.58 -33.18 27.80
CA GLU A 142 42.98 -33.51 28.14
C GLU A 142 43.14 -33.80 29.64
N GLU A 143 42.56 -32.96 30.52
CA GLU A 143 42.58 -33.19 31.98
C GLU A 143 41.90 -34.51 32.37
N LEU A 144 40.73 -34.82 31.82
CA LEU A 144 40.02 -36.08 32.07
C LEU A 144 40.83 -37.30 31.62
N GLN A 145 41.51 -37.19 30.47
CA GLN A 145 42.40 -38.25 30.02
C GLN A 145 43.53 -38.46 31.03
N LEU A 146 44.15 -37.41 31.57
CA LEU A 146 45.18 -37.54 32.61
C LEU A 146 44.64 -38.27 33.86
N TYR A 147 43.44 -37.91 34.34
CA TYR A 147 42.82 -38.60 35.48
C TYR A 147 42.53 -40.07 35.20
N LYS A 148 42.00 -40.39 34.02
CA LYS A 148 41.71 -41.77 33.60
C LYS A 148 42.95 -42.65 33.63
N HIS A 149 44.06 -42.18 33.05
CA HIS A 149 45.34 -42.91 33.07
C HIS A 149 45.88 -43.09 34.51
N GLY A 150 45.58 -42.16 35.42
CA GLY A 150 45.90 -42.28 36.84
C GLY A 150 45.08 -43.35 37.58
N TYR A 151 43.79 -43.46 37.27
CA TYR A 151 42.88 -44.44 37.84
C TYR A 151 43.16 -45.87 37.34
N GLU A 152 43.40 -46.04 36.04
CA GLU A 152 43.74 -47.35 35.45
C GLU A 152 45.06 -47.91 35.99
N LYS A 153 45.99 -47.04 36.41
CA LYS A 153 47.22 -47.44 37.11
C LYS A 153 47.02 -47.89 38.56
N ARG A 154 45.82 -47.73 39.16
CA ARG A 154 45.58 -47.89 40.62
C ARG A 154 44.62 -49.03 41.01
N GLY A 155 43.93 -49.72 40.11
CA GLY A 155 42.83 -50.63 40.48
C GLY A 155 42.97 -52.08 40.03
N LEU A 156 43.51 -52.96 40.88
CA LEU A 156 43.27 -54.41 40.87
C LEU A 156 43.36 -54.95 42.31
N VAL A 157 42.28 -54.83 43.12
CA VAL A 157 42.12 -55.60 44.37
C VAL A 157 40.62 -55.78 44.68
N ASP A 158 40.24 -57.06 44.68
CA ASP A 158 39.19 -57.80 45.43
C ASP A 158 37.71 -57.40 45.41
N SER A 159 36.71 -58.27 45.65
CA SER A 159 36.48 -59.72 45.46
C SER A 159 35.19 -60.10 46.24
N ALA A 160 34.13 -60.44 45.50
CA ALA A 160 33.11 -61.49 45.72
C ALA A 160 32.41 -61.77 47.08
N ALA A 161 32.82 -61.22 48.23
CA ALA A 161 31.96 -61.12 49.43
C ALA A 161 30.93 -59.97 49.31
N GLU A 162 31.01 -59.30 48.18
CA GLU A 162 30.55 -57.98 47.89
C GLU A 162 29.16 -58.03 47.24
N THR A 163 28.68 -59.16 46.69
CA THR A 163 27.48 -59.17 45.83
C THR A 163 26.15 -58.76 46.50
N MET A 164 25.94 -59.05 47.78
CA MET A 164 24.73 -58.61 48.51
C MET A 164 24.84 -57.16 49.00
N ASP A 165 26.02 -56.76 49.47
CA ASP A 165 26.31 -55.36 49.84
C ASP A 165 26.40 -54.47 48.59
N ILE A 166 26.85 -54.99 47.46
CA ILE A 166 26.90 -54.36 46.14
C ILE A 166 25.49 -54.16 45.64
N GLU A 167 24.60 -55.15 45.70
CA GLU A 167 23.22 -54.95 45.24
C GLU A 167 22.55 -53.81 46.03
N GLU A 168 22.70 -53.79 47.35
CA GLU A 168 22.18 -52.71 48.21
C GLU A 168 22.89 -51.37 47.96
N THR A 169 24.21 -51.37 47.76
CA THR A 169 25.02 -50.17 47.48
C THR A 169 24.75 -49.62 46.07
N LEU A 170 24.54 -50.49 45.09
CA LEU A 170 24.13 -50.14 43.73
C LEU A 170 22.71 -49.58 43.73
N LEU A 171 21.78 -50.21 44.46
CA LEU A 171 20.42 -49.69 44.63
C LEU A 171 20.46 -48.30 45.28
N GLU A 172 21.26 -48.11 46.33
CA GLU A 172 21.44 -46.81 46.98
C GLU A 172 22.09 -45.79 46.05
N SER A 173 23.05 -46.20 45.20
CA SER A 173 23.71 -45.36 44.20
C SER A 173 22.75 -44.92 43.08
N VAL A 174 21.97 -45.86 42.55
CA VAL A 174 20.93 -45.60 41.55
C VAL A 174 19.88 -44.65 42.13
N LEU A 175 19.33 -44.96 43.31
CA LEU A 175 18.34 -44.09 43.96
C LEU A 175 18.93 -42.71 44.33
N SER A 176 20.22 -42.61 44.65
CA SER A 176 20.89 -41.31 44.88
C SER A 176 21.09 -40.50 43.60
N THR A 177 21.19 -41.16 42.45
CA THR A 177 21.31 -40.49 41.14
C THR A 177 19.97 -39.85 40.74
N PHE A 178 18.86 -40.50 41.09
CA PHE A 178 17.51 -40.04 40.75
C PHE A 178 16.85 -39.18 41.83
N ILE A 179 17.23 -39.35 43.11
CA ILE A 179 16.52 -38.73 44.25
C ILE A 179 17.48 -37.90 45.11
N ASN A 180 17.28 -36.59 45.13
CA ASN A 180 18.07 -35.64 45.91
C ASN A 180 17.57 -35.52 47.35
N LYS A 181 18.40 -35.00 48.27
CA LYS A 181 18.04 -34.82 49.71
C LYS A 181 16.72 -34.05 49.95
N LYS A 182 16.31 -33.21 49.00
CA LYS A 182 15.07 -32.41 49.07
C LYS A 182 13.80 -33.26 48.90
N GLU A 183 13.91 -34.38 48.20
CA GLU A 183 12.81 -35.30 47.88
C GLU A 183 12.61 -36.34 48.99
N VAL A 184 13.60 -36.56 49.87
CA VAL A 184 13.42 -37.37 51.09
C VAL A 184 12.36 -36.76 52.03
N ALA A 185 12.23 -35.44 52.04
CA ALA A 185 11.18 -34.74 52.80
C ALA A 185 9.77 -34.93 52.21
N SER A 186 9.63 -35.19 50.90
CA SER A 186 8.34 -35.44 50.26
C SER A 186 7.76 -36.79 50.67
N GLY A 187 8.62 -37.81 50.86
CA GLY A 187 8.21 -39.13 51.35
C GLY A 187 7.67 -39.11 52.78
N HIS A 188 8.29 -38.33 53.67
CA HIS A 188 7.79 -38.14 55.04
C HIS A 188 6.43 -37.43 55.05
N ALA A 189 6.32 -36.30 54.34
CA ALA A 189 5.08 -35.54 54.22
C ALA A 189 3.95 -36.36 53.58
N PHE A 190 4.28 -37.23 52.63
CA PHE A 190 3.32 -38.15 52.02
C PHE A 190 2.77 -39.18 53.02
N LEU A 191 3.61 -39.79 53.85
CA LEU A 191 3.15 -40.70 54.89
C LEU A 191 2.32 -40.00 55.96
N GLU A 192 2.67 -38.75 56.31
CA GLU A 192 1.91 -37.91 57.25
C GLU A 192 0.53 -37.56 56.70
N GLY A 193 0.43 -37.15 55.43
CA GLY A 193 -0.82 -36.87 54.74
C GLY A 193 -1.70 -38.10 54.48
N ASN A 194 -1.14 -39.32 54.57
CA ASN A 194 -1.85 -40.60 54.44
C ASN A 194 -1.89 -41.40 55.75
N SER A 195 -1.76 -40.72 56.89
CA SER A 195 -1.68 -41.35 58.23
C SER A 195 -2.96 -42.07 58.67
N GLU A 196 -4.08 -41.84 57.98
CA GLU A 196 -5.34 -42.59 58.15
C GLU A 196 -5.21 -44.05 57.66
N HIS A 197 -4.24 -44.35 56.78
CA HIS A 197 -3.96 -45.69 56.31
C HIS A 197 -2.97 -46.40 57.25
N GLY A 198 -3.41 -47.47 57.91
CA GLY A 198 -2.64 -48.17 58.96
C GLY A 198 -1.18 -48.53 58.60
N PRO A 199 -0.89 -49.03 57.39
CA PRO A 199 0.48 -49.26 56.92
C PRO A 199 1.34 -47.99 56.84
N CYS A 200 0.79 -46.87 56.39
CA CYS A 200 1.50 -45.59 56.26
C CYS A 200 1.83 -45.02 57.65
N GLN A 201 0.91 -45.16 58.60
CA GLN A 201 1.13 -44.77 60.00
C GLN A 201 2.24 -45.61 60.66
N THR A 202 2.32 -46.90 60.33
CA THR A 202 3.36 -47.80 60.86
C THR A 202 4.74 -47.45 60.28
N LEU A 203 4.80 -47.22 58.96
CA LEU A 203 6.02 -46.75 58.28
C LEU A 203 6.49 -45.39 58.81
N LEU A 204 5.56 -44.47 59.08
CA LEU A 204 5.87 -43.16 59.65
C LEU A 204 6.49 -43.26 61.05
N LYS A 205 5.94 -44.11 61.94
CA LYS A 205 6.50 -44.36 63.28
C LYS A 205 7.90 -44.98 63.23
N MET A 206 8.19 -45.74 62.18
CA MET A 206 9.49 -46.38 61.97
C MET A 206 10.42 -45.56 61.07
N TRP A 207 10.05 -44.36 60.62
CA TRP A 207 10.75 -43.62 59.58
C TRP A 207 12.26 -43.50 59.81
N ASN A 208 12.68 -43.05 61.00
CA ASN A 208 14.10 -42.90 61.36
C ASN A 208 14.85 -44.23 61.53
N ARG A 209 14.15 -45.36 61.51
CA ARG A 209 14.69 -46.73 61.55
C ARG A 209 14.65 -47.41 60.18
N LEU A 210 14.00 -46.81 59.19
CA LEU A 210 14.00 -47.31 57.82
C LEU A 210 15.36 -47.10 57.19
N ARG A 211 15.72 -47.99 56.27
CA ARG A 211 16.94 -47.83 55.47
C ARG A 211 16.80 -46.63 54.52
N PRO A 212 17.89 -45.93 54.18
CA PRO A 212 17.85 -44.78 53.26
C PRO A 212 17.20 -45.10 51.90
N SER A 213 17.50 -46.26 51.31
CA SER A 213 16.86 -46.76 50.09
C SER A 213 15.35 -46.89 50.24
N THR A 214 14.87 -47.40 51.39
CA THR A 214 13.44 -47.51 51.68
C THR A 214 12.78 -46.14 51.82
N GLN A 215 13.43 -45.18 52.47
CA GLN A 215 12.94 -43.79 52.56
C GLN A 215 12.85 -43.15 51.17
N LYS A 216 13.87 -43.35 50.32
CA LYS A 216 13.90 -42.87 48.93
C LYS A 216 12.82 -43.50 48.06
N VAL A 217 12.55 -44.79 48.19
CA VAL A 217 11.44 -45.45 47.48
C VAL A 217 10.10 -44.86 47.90
N ILE A 218 9.90 -44.57 49.19
CA ILE A 218 8.67 -43.93 49.68
C ILE A 218 8.52 -42.50 49.12
N SER A 219 9.63 -41.75 49.03
CA SER A 219 9.65 -40.45 48.35
C SER A 219 9.30 -40.55 46.87
N LEU A 220 9.79 -41.57 46.17
CA LEU A 220 9.44 -41.79 44.77
C LEU A 220 7.95 -42.09 44.60
N VAL A 221 7.36 -42.85 45.52
CA VAL A 221 5.90 -43.12 45.54
C VAL A 221 5.11 -41.82 45.78
N ALA A 222 5.61 -40.92 46.64
CA ALA A 222 5.00 -39.61 46.85
C ALA A 222 4.99 -38.76 45.58
N GLU A 223 6.12 -38.68 44.88
CA GLU A 223 6.24 -37.95 43.62
C GLU A 223 5.42 -38.55 42.49
N PHE A 224 5.39 -39.88 42.41
CA PHE A 224 4.53 -40.58 41.46
C PHE A 224 3.06 -40.21 41.69
N LYS A 225 2.62 -40.11 42.95
CA LYS A 225 1.24 -39.72 43.30
C LYS A 225 0.94 -38.25 43.01
N THR A 226 1.91 -37.34 43.15
CA THR A 226 1.72 -35.94 42.73
C THR A 226 1.68 -35.82 41.22
N LEU A 227 2.57 -36.51 40.52
CA LEU A 227 2.63 -36.51 39.06
C LEU A 227 1.38 -37.13 38.43
N GLU A 228 0.78 -38.14 39.07
CA GLU A 228 -0.51 -38.71 38.68
C GLU A 228 -1.64 -37.67 38.71
N LYS A 229 -1.68 -36.82 39.75
CA LYS A 229 -2.65 -35.71 39.83
C LYS A 229 -2.39 -34.64 38.79
N ASP A 230 -1.13 -34.24 38.62
CA ASP A 230 -0.73 -33.23 37.64
C ASP A 230 -1.05 -33.68 36.21
N LYS A 231 -0.81 -34.96 35.91
CA LYS A 231 -1.21 -35.57 34.62
C LYS A 231 -2.70 -35.44 34.36
N GLU A 232 -3.54 -35.68 35.37
CA GLU A 232 -4.99 -35.56 35.20
C GLU A 232 -5.43 -34.10 35.03
N HIS A 233 -4.81 -33.17 35.76
CA HIS A 233 -5.02 -31.73 35.55
C HIS A 233 -4.62 -31.29 34.13
N LEU A 234 -3.46 -31.75 33.63
CA LEU A 234 -3.01 -31.47 32.27
C LEU A 234 -3.95 -32.05 31.23
N ARG A 235 -4.49 -33.26 31.45
CA ARG A 235 -5.48 -33.87 30.57
C ARG A 235 -6.75 -33.01 30.47
N ILE A 236 -7.27 -32.53 31.60
CA ILE A 236 -8.44 -31.64 31.63
C ILE A 236 -8.15 -30.29 30.94
N ASN A 237 -6.97 -29.72 31.17
CA ASN A 237 -6.58 -28.47 30.53
C ASN A 237 -6.43 -28.62 29.01
N LEU A 238 -5.89 -29.75 28.56
CA LEU A 238 -5.78 -30.06 27.14
C LEU A 238 -7.16 -30.20 26.49
N SER A 239 -8.09 -30.95 27.10
CA SER A 239 -9.44 -31.06 26.55
C SER A 239 -10.15 -29.71 26.46
N ARG A 240 -9.98 -28.85 27.47
CA ARG A 240 -10.52 -27.48 27.43
C ARG A 240 -9.89 -26.64 26.32
N ALA A 241 -8.57 -26.71 26.16
CA ALA A 241 -7.87 -25.98 25.09
C ALA A 241 -8.31 -26.45 23.69
N GLU A 242 -8.58 -27.74 23.52
CA GLU A 242 -9.13 -28.29 22.27
C GLU A 242 -10.55 -27.77 21.98
N GLU A 243 -11.41 -27.68 23.01
CA GLU A 243 -12.76 -27.09 22.89
C GLU A 243 -12.70 -25.60 22.52
N GLU A 244 -11.84 -24.82 23.18
CA GLU A 244 -11.62 -23.40 22.88
C GLU A 244 -11.12 -23.21 21.45
N ALA A 245 -10.16 -24.02 21.00
CA ALA A 245 -9.66 -23.99 19.63
C ALA A 245 -10.77 -24.29 18.61
N LYS A 246 -11.68 -25.22 18.93
CA LYS A 246 -12.83 -25.54 18.07
C LYS A 246 -13.82 -24.36 17.98
N LEU A 247 -14.15 -23.72 19.10
CA LEU A 247 -15.02 -22.54 19.11
C LEU A 247 -14.41 -21.39 18.30
N LEU A 248 -13.12 -21.12 18.47
CA LEU A 248 -12.41 -20.09 17.70
C LEU A 248 -12.39 -20.42 16.20
N PHE A 249 -12.25 -21.69 15.83
CA PHE A 249 -12.33 -22.11 14.43
C PHE A 249 -13.72 -21.84 13.84
N GLU A 250 -14.78 -22.15 14.58
CA GLU A 250 -16.16 -21.88 14.17
C GLU A 250 -16.40 -20.36 14.02
N GLU A 251 -15.93 -19.55 14.96
CA GLU A 251 -16.01 -18.08 14.89
C GLU A 251 -15.25 -17.52 13.69
N ASN A 252 -14.03 -18.01 13.43
CA ASN A 252 -13.24 -17.62 12.25
C ASN A 252 -13.97 -17.93 10.95
N ASN A 253 -14.65 -19.08 10.88
CA ASN A 253 -15.41 -19.47 9.70
C ASN A 253 -16.61 -18.54 9.46
N ILE A 254 -17.31 -18.12 10.52
CA ILE A 254 -18.39 -17.12 10.42
C ILE A 254 -17.83 -15.78 9.93
N LEU A 255 -16.71 -15.33 10.48
CA LEU A 255 -16.05 -14.08 10.08
C LEU A 255 -15.55 -14.13 8.63
N ASP A 256 -15.05 -15.26 8.17
CA ASP A 256 -14.62 -15.44 6.78
C ASP A 256 -15.81 -15.35 5.80
N GLU A 257 -16.95 -15.96 6.13
CA GLU A 257 -18.16 -15.83 5.33
C GLU A 257 -18.73 -14.40 5.32
N GLU A 258 -18.66 -13.68 6.44
CA GLU A 258 -18.99 -12.25 6.51
C GLU A 258 -18.06 -11.41 5.62
N ASN A 259 -16.76 -11.63 5.72
CA ASN A 259 -15.77 -10.94 4.88
C ASN A 259 -16.04 -11.19 3.40
N LYS A 260 -16.25 -12.45 2.98
CA LYS A 260 -16.63 -12.79 1.60
C LYS A 260 -17.92 -12.09 1.18
N ARG A 261 -18.91 -11.96 2.07
CA ARG A 261 -20.15 -11.21 1.79
C ARG A 261 -19.88 -9.72 1.58
N LEU A 262 -19.09 -9.09 2.45
CA LEU A 262 -18.72 -7.67 2.35
C LEU A 262 -17.90 -7.39 1.09
N LEU A 263 -16.92 -8.24 0.76
CA LEU A 263 -16.17 -8.14 -0.50
C LEU A 263 -17.11 -8.21 -1.71
N ARG A 264 -18.08 -9.12 -1.73
CA ARG A 264 -19.09 -9.19 -2.80
C ARG A 264 -19.95 -7.93 -2.88
N HIS A 265 -20.29 -7.31 -1.75
CA HIS A 265 -21.02 -6.04 -1.71
C HIS A 265 -20.20 -4.90 -2.31
N HIS A 266 -18.94 -4.75 -1.88
CA HIS A 266 -18.01 -3.74 -2.39
C HIS A 266 -17.81 -3.86 -3.91
N HIS A 267 -17.62 -5.08 -4.42
CA HIS A 267 -17.52 -5.31 -5.87
C HIS A 267 -18.81 -4.97 -6.61
N ARG A 268 -19.99 -5.19 -6.01
CA ARG A 268 -21.27 -4.79 -6.60
C ARG A 268 -21.42 -3.27 -6.62
N GLU A 269 -21.05 -2.58 -5.54
CA GLU A 269 -21.09 -1.12 -5.48
C GLU A 269 -20.13 -0.48 -6.49
N GLN A 270 -18.91 -1.00 -6.66
CA GLN A 270 -17.99 -0.57 -7.71
C GLN A 270 -18.58 -0.77 -9.12
N ASN A 271 -19.26 -1.90 -9.39
CA ASN A 271 -19.86 -2.16 -10.69
C ASN A 271 -21.09 -1.29 -11.00
N VAL A 272 -21.81 -0.78 -9.98
CA VAL A 272 -22.96 0.13 -10.18
C VAL A 272 -22.50 1.56 -10.54
N HIS A 273 -21.28 1.95 -10.18
CA HIS A 273 -20.70 3.26 -10.51
C HIS A 273 -20.00 3.30 -11.89
N GLY A 274 -19.97 2.18 -12.62
CA GLY A 274 -19.23 2.02 -13.88
C GLY A 274 -20.06 2.00 -15.18
N SER A 275 -21.34 2.38 -15.18
CA SER A 275 -22.17 2.34 -16.41
C SER A 275 -22.66 3.73 -16.82
N GLY A 276 -21.78 4.47 -17.49
CA GLY A 276 -22.07 5.78 -18.05
C GLY A 276 -21.09 6.19 -19.14
N GLY A 277 -20.90 5.36 -20.17
CA GLY A 277 -19.94 5.68 -21.23
C GLY A 277 -20.06 4.83 -22.49
N LYS A 278 -20.84 5.34 -23.46
CA LYS A 278 -20.91 4.90 -24.87
C LYS A 278 -19.51 4.70 -25.49
N ARG A 279 -19.29 3.60 -26.25
CA ARG A 279 -18.64 3.52 -27.59
C ARG A 279 -19.04 2.20 -28.26
N SER A 280 -19.91 2.27 -29.26
CA SER A 280 -19.61 2.18 -30.71
C SER A 280 -19.44 0.76 -31.24
N CYS A 281 -20.36 0.42 -32.14
CA CYS A 281 -20.31 -0.70 -33.06
C CYS A 281 -18.99 -0.74 -33.86
N SER A 282 -18.42 -1.92 -34.02
CA SER A 282 -17.74 -2.28 -35.27
C SER A 282 -17.72 -3.79 -35.47
N ALA A 283 -18.06 -4.17 -36.69
CA ALA A 283 -18.48 -5.49 -37.12
C ALA A 283 -17.38 -6.56 -37.13
N SER A 284 -17.85 -7.79 -36.98
CA SER A 284 -17.14 -9.05 -37.24
C SER A 284 -16.92 -9.26 -38.74
N ALA A 285 -15.68 -9.52 -39.14
CA ALA A 285 -15.36 -10.18 -40.41
C ALA A 285 -14.20 -11.18 -40.24
N LYS A 286 -14.50 -12.44 -40.56
CA LYS A 286 -13.57 -13.54 -40.85
C LYS A 286 -12.66 -13.19 -42.04
N THR A 287 -11.40 -13.61 -42.03
CA THR A 287 -10.81 -14.61 -42.98
C THR A 287 -9.26 -14.68 -42.96
N ASN A 288 -8.77 -15.92 -42.94
CA ASN A 288 -7.61 -16.53 -43.60
C ASN A 288 -6.15 -16.03 -43.45
N LYS A 289 -5.35 -16.94 -42.84
CA LYS A 289 -4.01 -17.47 -43.20
C LYS A 289 -3.16 -16.70 -44.25
N ARG A 290 -1.94 -16.31 -43.87
CA ARG A 290 -0.65 -16.82 -44.41
C ARG A 290 0.57 -16.28 -43.63
N LYS A 291 1.65 -17.07 -43.67
CA LYS A 291 2.92 -16.98 -42.93
C LYS A 291 3.89 -15.96 -43.57
N SER A 292 4.65 -15.20 -42.75
CA SER A 292 6.07 -14.88 -43.01
C SER A 292 6.76 -14.16 -41.82
N SER A 293 7.88 -14.78 -41.39
CA SER A 293 9.14 -14.24 -40.82
C SER A 293 9.18 -13.48 -39.47
N PRO A 294 10.09 -13.87 -38.54
CA PRO A 294 10.30 -13.16 -37.28
C PRO A 294 11.35 -12.05 -37.45
N LYS A 295 10.96 -10.80 -37.16
CA LYS A 295 11.90 -9.71 -36.87
C LYS A 295 11.47 -9.02 -35.59
N MET A 296 12.43 -8.91 -34.69
CA MET A 296 12.34 -8.30 -33.36
C MET A 296 11.80 -6.87 -33.44
N SER A 297 10.64 -6.62 -32.85
CA SER A 297 10.24 -5.34 -32.24
C SER A 297 8.90 -5.57 -31.54
N SER A 298 8.92 -5.69 -30.22
CA SER A 298 7.71 -5.79 -29.42
C SER A 298 7.08 -4.39 -29.26
N PRO A 299 5.80 -4.19 -29.62
CA PRO A 299 5.03 -3.05 -29.14
C PRO A 299 4.41 -3.45 -27.80
N VAL A 300 5.08 -3.11 -26.70
CA VAL A 300 4.43 -3.05 -25.38
C VAL A 300 3.99 -1.61 -25.16
N GLU A 301 2.88 -1.23 -25.77
CA GLU A 301 2.01 -0.21 -25.20
C GLU A 301 0.88 -0.94 -24.47
N LYS A 302 1.27 -1.70 -23.44
CA LYS A 302 0.36 -1.89 -22.30
C LYS A 302 0.32 -0.53 -21.62
N LYS A 303 -0.74 0.23 -21.88
CA LYS A 303 -1.19 1.26 -20.93
C LYS A 303 -1.34 0.55 -19.59
N ILE A 304 -0.38 0.74 -18.71
CA ILE A 304 -0.52 0.35 -17.32
C ILE A 304 -1.50 1.37 -16.75
N ASP A 305 -2.73 0.91 -16.52
CA ASP A 305 -3.75 1.67 -15.82
C ASP A 305 -3.28 1.74 -14.36
N PHE A 306 -2.85 2.93 -13.93
CA PHE A 306 -2.24 3.14 -12.60
C PHE A 306 -3.25 3.63 -11.55
N ASP A 307 -4.53 3.67 -11.86
CA ASP A 307 -5.57 4.11 -10.91
C ASP A 307 -5.75 3.17 -9.71
N ASP A 308 -5.15 1.97 -9.72
CA ASP A 308 -5.29 0.98 -8.63
C ASP A 308 -4.08 0.91 -7.66
N MET A 309 -3.09 1.80 -7.80
CA MET A 309 -1.88 1.76 -6.96
C MET A 309 -1.91 2.72 -5.77
N ASP A 310 -3.07 3.19 -5.32
CA ASP A 310 -3.18 4.15 -4.21
C ASP A 310 -2.87 3.56 -2.81
N SER A 311 -2.35 2.33 -2.73
CA SER A 311 -1.66 1.85 -1.54
C SER A 311 -0.29 2.54 -1.41
N ILE A 312 -0.27 3.67 -0.71
CA ILE A 312 0.95 4.30 -0.22
C ILE A 312 1.67 3.29 0.68
N ARG A 313 2.75 2.68 0.15
CA ARG A 313 3.57 1.73 0.89
C ARG A 313 4.33 2.45 2.00
N TYR A 314 4.33 1.86 3.19
CA TYR A 314 5.15 2.35 4.31
C TYR A 314 6.59 1.81 4.21
N PRO A 315 7.59 2.60 4.64
CA PRO A 315 8.97 2.11 4.70
C PRO A 315 9.06 0.85 5.56
N LEU A 316 9.97 -0.06 5.21
CA LEU A 316 10.19 -1.26 5.99
C LEU A 316 10.56 -0.87 7.43
N SER A 317 9.79 -1.38 8.40
CA SER A 317 10.15 -1.20 9.80
C SER A 317 11.49 -1.90 10.06
N PRO A 318 12.36 -1.39 10.95
CA PRO A 318 13.55 -2.10 11.37
C PRO A 318 13.17 -3.53 11.80
N LEU A 319 13.72 -4.52 11.11
CA LEU A 319 13.46 -5.93 11.42
C LEU A 319 13.89 -6.17 12.85
N ARG A 320 12.95 -6.52 13.73
CA ARG A 320 13.26 -6.72 15.15
C ARG A 320 14.33 -7.78 15.28
N CYS A 321 15.41 -7.45 15.98
CA CYS A 321 16.44 -8.39 16.37
C CYS A 321 15.76 -9.55 17.11
N ASN A 322 15.78 -10.76 16.52
CA ASN A 322 15.44 -11.98 17.24
C ASN A 322 16.59 -12.30 18.22
N SER A 323 16.79 -11.44 19.22
CA SER A 323 17.63 -11.77 20.36
C SER A 323 16.89 -12.79 21.23
N PRO A 324 17.55 -13.88 21.67
CA PRO A 324 16.95 -14.93 22.51
C PRO A 324 16.39 -14.41 23.84
N GLU A 325 16.77 -13.20 24.26
CA GLU A 325 16.40 -12.62 25.56
C GLU A 325 15.00 -11.95 25.59
N SER A 326 14.36 -11.72 24.44
CA SER A 326 13.07 -11.00 24.39
C SER A 326 11.84 -11.85 24.77
N ARG A 327 12.00 -13.17 24.99
CA ARG A 327 10.90 -14.06 25.39
C ARG A 327 10.57 -14.03 26.88
N MET A 328 11.32 -13.31 27.72
CA MET A 328 11.12 -13.37 29.18
C MET A 328 10.06 -12.40 29.75
N HIS A 329 9.50 -11.48 28.97
CA HIS A 329 8.51 -10.53 29.50
C HIS A 329 7.28 -10.36 28.59
N LYS A 330 6.35 -11.33 28.66
CA LYS A 330 4.92 -11.04 28.55
C LYS A 330 4.22 -11.67 29.75
N LYS A 331 3.65 -10.79 30.59
CA LYS A 331 2.76 -11.14 31.70
C LYS A 331 1.47 -11.73 31.16
#